data_AF-A0A7K5AFI3-F1
#
_entry.id   AF-A0A7K5AFI3-F1
#
_cell.length_a   1.000
_cell.length_b   1.000
_cell.length_c   1.000
_cell.angle_alpha   90.00
_cell.angle_beta   90.00
_cell.angle_gamma   90.00
#
_symmetry.space_group_name_H-M   'P 1'
#
loop_
_entity.id
_entity.type
_entity.pdbx_description
1 polymer ?
#
loop_
_entity_poly.entity_id
_entity_poly.type
_entity_poly.pdbx_seq_one_letter_code
_entity_poly.pdbx_strand_id
1 'polypeptide(L)'
;LVELSTYTLLLYGTIRFFNLEINWEKKLVDSKVAFTYHEFTTWLRTVTLPLVGLGFLSLSWEILVALYRCSCIPGCFPKLWTTLQWAIFTTAALAMFAISLVPFTYIDHESNGKLWPGVHRMFGAVERFQVVNSYGLFRRMTGVGGRPEVVLEGSYDKETWTELEFMYKPGNVSVAPPILAPHQPRLDWQMWFAALAPHTSSPWFASLVQRLLQGKGD
;
A
#
# COMPACT_ATOMS: atom_id res chain seq x y z
N LEU A 1 16.46 24.05 2.45
CA LEU A 1 16.16 24.19 1.00
C LEU A 1 15.52 22.93 0.44
N VAL A 2 16.11 21.75 0.62
CA VAL A 2 15.54 20.47 0.14
C VAL A 2 14.14 20.22 0.72
N GLU A 3 13.97 20.28 2.04
CA GLU A 3 12.65 20.08 2.68
C GLU A 3 11.58 21.03 2.15
N LEU A 4 11.90 22.33 2.07
CA LEU A 4 10.97 23.33 1.54
C LEU A 4 10.58 23.02 0.08
N SER A 5 11.56 22.64 -0.76
CA SER A 5 11.28 22.23 -2.13
C SER A 5 10.41 20.98 -2.21
N THR A 6 10.60 20.02 -1.30
CA THR A 6 9.79 18.80 -1.22
C THR A 6 8.35 19.15 -0.86
N TYR A 7 8.13 19.99 0.15
CA TYR A 7 6.78 20.41 0.53
C TYR A 7 6.09 21.22 -0.57
N THR A 8 6.81 22.12 -1.24
CA THR A 8 6.26 22.87 -2.37
C THR A 8 5.85 21.97 -3.53
N LEU A 9 6.70 21.00 -3.90
CA LEU A 9 6.39 20.04 -4.96
C LEU A 9 5.23 19.11 -4.59
N LEU A 10 5.17 18.66 -3.34
CA LEU A 10 4.05 17.88 -2.82
C LEU A 10 2.75 18.66 -2.91
N LEU A 11 2.73 19.90 -2.40
CA LEU A 11 1.55 20.76 -2.44
C LEU A 11 1.10 21.02 -3.88
N TYR A 12 2.04 21.39 -4.75
CA TYR A 12 1.77 21.61 -6.18
C TYR A 12 1.20 20.34 -6.84
N GLY A 13 1.81 19.19 -6.57
CA GLY A 13 1.34 17.89 -7.07
C GLY A 13 -0.06 17.55 -6.57
N THR A 14 -0.35 17.77 -5.28
CA THR A 14 -1.68 17.56 -4.72
C THR A 14 -2.73 18.43 -5.39
N ILE A 15 -2.46 19.73 -5.55
CA ILE A 15 -3.37 20.65 -6.24
C ILE A 15 -3.57 20.21 -7.69
N ARG A 16 -2.49 19.86 -8.40
CA ARG A 16 -2.53 19.54 -9.84
C ARG A 16 -3.19 18.20 -10.15
N PHE A 17 -2.89 17.15 -9.38
CA PHE A 17 -3.32 15.78 -9.65
C PHE A 17 -4.60 15.38 -8.90
N PHE A 18 -5.00 16.14 -7.88
CA PHE A 18 -6.22 15.89 -7.11
C PHE A 18 -7.20 17.06 -7.11
N ASN A 19 -7.02 18.05 -8.00
CA ASN A 19 -7.89 19.23 -8.14
C ASN A 19 -8.39 19.75 -6.79
N LEU A 20 -7.44 20.06 -5.91
CA LEU A 20 -7.75 20.49 -4.56
C LEU A 20 -8.28 21.93 -4.61
N GLU A 21 -9.56 22.11 -4.30
CA GLU A 21 -10.25 23.40 -4.32
C GLU A 21 -10.83 23.71 -2.92
N ILE A 22 -10.74 24.97 -2.52
CA ILE A 22 -11.31 25.43 -1.24
C ILE A 22 -12.64 26.13 -1.56
N ASN A 23 -13.74 25.50 -1.16
CA ASN A 23 -15.06 26.08 -1.24
C ASN A 23 -15.31 26.96 -0.02
N TRP A 24 -15.00 28.25 -0.14
CA TRP A 24 -15.10 29.22 0.97
C TRP A 24 -16.53 29.44 1.47
N GLU A 25 -17.54 29.30 0.60
CA GLU A 25 -18.94 29.44 1.00
C GLU A 25 -19.40 28.29 1.88
N LYS A 26 -19.03 27.06 1.52
CA LYS A 26 -19.38 25.85 2.28
C LYS A 26 -18.39 25.55 3.42
N LYS A 27 -17.25 26.23 3.46
CA LYS A 27 -16.09 25.92 4.33
C LYS A 27 -15.62 24.47 4.19
N LEU A 28 -15.68 23.94 2.96
CA LEU A 28 -15.28 22.57 2.63
C LEU A 28 -14.09 22.58 1.66
N VAL A 29 -13.32 21.49 1.70
CA VAL A 29 -12.24 21.24 0.75
C VAL A 29 -12.71 20.16 -0.21
N ASP A 30 -12.83 20.53 -1.48
CA ASP A 30 -13.21 19.62 -2.56
C ASP A 30 -11.94 19.05 -3.20
N SER A 31 -11.96 17.76 -3.50
CA SER A 31 -10.82 17.06 -4.11
C SER A 31 -11.33 16.00 -5.08
N LYS A 32 -10.77 15.98 -6.30
CA LYS A 32 -11.10 15.00 -7.32
C LYS A 32 -9.85 14.57 -8.07
N VAL A 33 -9.68 13.27 -8.24
CA VAL A 33 -8.59 12.71 -9.05
C VAL A 33 -8.65 13.31 -10.47
N ALA A 34 -7.58 13.98 -10.85
CA ALA A 34 -7.46 14.76 -12.09
C ALA A 34 -6.67 14.03 -13.19
N PHE A 35 -6.47 12.72 -13.02
CA PHE A 35 -5.81 11.85 -13.98
C PHE A 35 -6.64 10.58 -14.22
N THR A 36 -6.49 10.03 -15.41
CA THR A 36 -7.13 8.78 -15.82
C THR A 36 -6.31 7.58 -15.35
N TYR A 37 -6.95 6.40 -15.32
CA TYR A 37 -6.25 5.14 -15.08
C TYR A 37 -5.10 4.92 -16.07
N HIS A 38 -5.33 5.27 -17.35
CA HIS A 38 -4.31 5.11 -18.39
C HIS A 38 -3.09 6.01 -18.16
N GLU A 39 -3.30 7.29 -17.84
CA GLU A 39 -2.22 8.22 -17.51
C GLU A 39 -1.44 7.75 -16.28
N PHE A 40 -2.13 7.27 -15.24
CA PHE A 40 -1.49 6.72 -14.05
C PHE A 40 -0.61 5.50 -14.35
N THR A 41 -1.14 4.53 -15.10
CA THR A 41 -0.37 3.33 -15.50
C THR A 41 0.82 3.68 -16.39
N THR A 42 0.66 4.63 -17.31
CA THR A 42 1.75 5.11 -18.16
C THR A 42 2.84 5.76 -17.32
N TRP A 43 2.46 6.63 -16.37
CA TRP A 43 3.40 7.25 -15.45
C TRP A 43 4.15 6.21 -14.61
N LEU A 44 3.46 5.21 -14.04
CA LEU A 44 4.09 4.11 -13.31
C LEU A 44 5.12 3.38 -14.16
N ARG A 45 4.78 3.03 -15.40
CA ARG A 45 5.71 2.38 -16.34
C ARG A 45 6.93 3.27 -16.63
N THR A 46 6.73 4.58 -16.80
CA THR A 46 7.83 5.52 -17.06
C THR A 46 8.76 5.66 -15.86
N VAL A 47 8.25 5.64 -14.63
CA VAL A 47 9.03 5.95 -13.42
C VAL A 47 9.64 4.71 -12.75
N THR A 48 9.00 3.53 -12.87
CA THR A 48 9.41 2.32 -12.13
C THR A 48 10.86 1.91 -12.43
N LEU A 49 11.24 1.77 -13.70
CA LEU A 49 12.61 1.35 -14.06
C LEU A 49 13.67 2.42 -13.76
N PRO A 50 13.44 3.73 -14.03
CA PRO A 50 14.35 4.77 -13.55
C PRO A 50 14.57 4.77 -12.04
N LEU A 51 13.53 4.51 -11.23
CA LEU A 51 13.68 4.38 -9.78
C LEU A 51 14.58 3.18 -9.41
N VAL A 52 14.43 2.04 -10.10
CA VAL A 52 15.36 0.91 -9.94
C VAL A 52 16.78 1.34 -10.28
N GLY A 53 16.98 2.08 -11.37
CA GLY A 53 18.27 2.63 -11.76
C GLY A 53 18.87 3.56 -10.69
N LEU A 54 18.08 4.48 -10.14
CA LEU A 54 18.50 5.36 -9.05
C LEU A 54 18.88 4.57 -7.80
N GLY A 55 18.10 3.55 -7.43
CA GLY A 55 18.42 2.65 -6.32
C GLY A 55 19.73 1.90 -6.54
N PHE A 56 19.96 1.42 -7.76
CA PHE A 56 21.21 0.75 -8.13
C PHE A 56 22.42 1.70 -8.07
N LEU A 57 22.28 2.93 -8.57
CA LEU A 57 23.33 3.94 -8.50
C LEU A 57 23.66 4.30 -7.04
N SER A 58 22.64 4.48 -6.20
CA SER A 58 22.81 4.73 -4.77
C SER A 58 23.53 3.57 -4.08
N LEU A 59 23.12 2.32 -4.33
CA LEU A 59 23.77 1.14 -3.75
C LEU A 59 25.23 1.02 -4.22
N SER A 60 25.47 1.24 -5.52
CA SER A 60 26.81 1.21 -6.09
C SER A 60 27.73 2.26 -5.45
N TRP A 61 27.20 3.47 -5.21
CA TRP A 61 27.93 4.52 -4.51
C TRP A 61 28.34 4.10 -3.09
N GLU A 62 27.41 3.56 -2.31
CA GLU A 62 27.71 3.09 -0.95
C GLU A 62 28.75 1.95 -0.93
N ILE A 63 28.65 1.01 -1.88
CA ILE A 63 29.63 -0.07 -2.03
C ILE A 63 31.03 0.49 -2.32
N LEU A 64 31.14 1.48 -3.22
CA LEU A 64 32.41 2.12 -3.59
C LEU A 64 33.00 2.93 -2.44
N VAL A 65 32.17 3.70 -1.72
CA VAL A 65 32.60 4.46 -0.54
C VAL A 65 33.07 3.50 0.56
N ALA A 66 32.36 2.40 0.79
CA ALA A 66 32.78 1.38 1.76
C ALA A 66 34.09 0.71 1.36
N LEU A 67 34.30 0.41 0.07
CA LEU A 67 35.55 -0.15 -0.45
C LEU A 67 36.73 0.82 -0.27
N TYR A 68 36.50 2.11 -0.54
CA TYR A 68 37.48 3.17 -0.33
C TYR A 68 37.88 3.24 1.15
N ARG A 69 36.90 3.25 2.07
CA ARG A 69 37.15 3.25 3.52
C ARG A 69 37.96 2.04 3.97
N CYS A 70 37.66 0.84 3.47
CA CYS A 70 38.46 -0.36 3.75
C CYS A 70 39.91 -0.22 3.27
N SER A 71 40.12 0.46 2.14
CA SER A 71 41.44 0.65 1.54
C SER A 71 42.32 1.65 2.28
N CYS A 72 41.72 2.59 3.03
CA CYS A 72 42.40 3.61 3.82
C CYS A 72 42.91 3.12 5.20
N ILE A 73 42.55 1.90 5.63
CA ILE A 73 42.96 1.37 6.92
C ILE A 73 44.46 0.99 6.88
N PRO A 74 45.27 1.41 7.88
CA PRO A 74 46.66 1.02 7.98
C PRO A 74 46.81 -0.43 8.46
N GLY A 75 47.83 -1.12 7.95
CA GLY A 75 48.16 -2.51 8.32
C GLY A 75 47.51 -3.58 7.42
N CYS A 76 48.20 -4.70 7.23
CA CYS A 76 47.78 -5.77 6.32
C CYS A 76 46.60 -6.61 6.88
N PHE A 77 46.71 -7.03 8.15
CA PHE A 77 45.68 -7.88 8.79
C PHE A 77 44.32 -7.20 8.94
N PRO A 78 44.21 -5.96 9.49
CA PRO A 78 42.94 -5.26 9.58
C PRO A 78 42.32 -5.02 8.20
N LYS A 79 43.14 -4.65 7.22
CA LYS A 79 42.70 -4.42 5.84
C LYS A 79 42.13 -5.67 5.19
N LEU A 80 42.78 -6.82 5.36
CA LEU A 80 42.26 -8.10 4.88
C LEU A 80 40.90 -8.42 5.53
N TRP A 81 40.80 -8.24 6.85
CA TRP A 81 39.58 -8.50 7.61
C TRP A 81 38.41 -7.60 7.19
N THR A 82 38.64 -6.30 7.06
CA THR A 82 37.59 -5.35 6.62
C THR A 82 37.19 -5.57 5.17
N THR A 83 38.14 -5.96 4.31
CA THR A 83 37.83 -6.31 2.91
C THR A 83 36.96 -7.57 2.84
N LEU A 84 37.22 -8.57 3.68
CA LEU A 84 36.38 -9.76 3.78
C LEU A 84 34.96 -9.42 4.26
N GLN A 85 34.84 -8.61 5.32
CA GLN A 85 33.54 -8.14 5.81
C GLN A 85 32.78 -7.37 4.72
N TRP A 86 33.45 -6.43 4.07
CA TRP A 86 32.88 -5.67 2.95
C TRP A 86 32.38 -6.59 1.84
N ALA A 87 33.14 -7.63 1.46
CA ALA A 87 32.73 -8.57 0.42
C ALA A 87 31.45 -9.33 0.80
N ILE A 88 31.36 -9.79 2.06
CA ILE A 88 30.17 -10.49 2.58
C ILE A 88 28.95 -9.57 2.57
N PHE A 89 29.06 -8.37 3.16
CA PHE A 89 27.93 -7.43 3.22
C PHE A 89 27.53 -6.89 1.85
N THR A 90 28.48 -6.65 0.96
CA THR A 90 28.21 -6.24 -0.42
C THR A 90 27.44 -7.32 -1.17
N THR A 91 27.85 -8.58 -1.03
CA THR A 91 27.15 -9.72 -1.65
C THR A 91 25.72 -9.83 -1.11
N ALA A 92 25.55 -9.72 0.21
CA ALA A 92 24.24 -9.75 0.84
C ALA A 92 23.34 -8.59 0.39
N ALA A 93 23.88 -7.36 0.33
CA ALA A 93 23.15 -6.17 -0.09
C ALA A 93 22.74 -6.25 -1.57
N LEU A 94 23.63 -6.71 -2.46
CA LEU A 94 23.30 -6.93 -3.87
C LEU A 94 22.25 -8.03 -4.05
N ALA A 95 22.36 -9.13 -3.31
CA ALA A 95 21.36 -10.19 -3.33
C ALA A 95 20.00 -9.67 -2.86
N MET A 96 19.95 -8.95 -1.73
CA MET A 96 18.73 -8.32 -1.18
C MET A 96 18.12 -7.32 -2.17
N PHE A 97 18.94 -6.46 -2.77
CA PHE A 97 18.50 -5.52 -3.79
C PHE A 97 17.89 -6.25 -4.98
N ALA A 98 18.58 -7.26 -5.52
CA ALA A 98 18.11 -8.05 -6.66
C ALA A 98 16.76 -8.72 -6.37
N ILE A 99 16.63 -9.45 -5.26
CA ILE A 99 15.37 -10.12 -4.93
C ILE A 99 14.23 -9.13 -4.65
N SER A 100 14.54 -7.92 -4.13
CA SER A 100 13.53 -6.87 -3.88
C SER A 100 12.95 -6.26 -5.17
N LEU A 101 13.64 -6.38 -6.31
CA LEU A 101 13.16 -5.85 -7.59
C LEU A 101 11.84 -6.51 -8.01
N VAL A 102 11.66 -7.80 -7.72
CA VAL A 102 10.45 -8.53 -8.07
C VAL A 102 9.22 -7.93 -7.36
N PRO A 103 9.15 -7.88 -6.01
CA PRO A 103 8.00 -7.31 -5.31
C PRO A 103 7.82 -5.81 -5.55
N PHE A 104 8.90 -5.05 -5.80
CA PHE A 104 8.84 -3.63 -6.12
C PHE A 104 8.18 -3.37 -7.48
N THR A 105 8.59 -4.12 -8.51
CA THR A 105 8.08 -3.93 -9.87
C THR A 105 6.68 -4.48 -10.10
N TYR A 106 6.09 -5.24 -9.17
CA TYR A 106 4.71 -5.67 -9.31
C TYR A 106 3.68 -4.54 -9.37
N ILE A 107 4.06 -3.30 -9.03
CA ILE A 107 3.22 -2.13 -9.25
C ILE A 107 2.89 -1.93 -10.74
N ASP A 108 3.77 -2.39 -11.64
CA ASP A 108 3.60 -2.39 -13.09
C ASP A 108 4.00 -3.75 -13.67
N HIS A 109 2.99 -4.52 -14.11
CA HIS A 109 3.20 -5.87 -14.65
C HIS A 109 4.17 -5.91 -15.84
N GLU A 110 4.20 -4.86 -16.66
CA GLU A 110 5.10 -4.81 -17.82
C GLU A 110 6.57 -4.67 -17.39
N SER A 111 6.86 -3.80 -16.43
CA SER A 111 8.20 -3.64 -15.86
C SER A 111 8.68 -4.90 -15.13
N ASN A 112 7.78 -5.59 -14.43
CA ASN A 112 8.12 -6.87 -13.77
C ASN A 112 8.53 -7.95 -14.77
N GLY A 113 7.86 -8.02 -15.91
CA GLY A 113 8.19 -8.94 -17.01
C GLY A 113 9.53 -8.65 -17.69
N LYS A 114 10.04 -7.42 -17.60
CA LYS A 114 11.34 -7.02 -18.17
C LYS A 114 12.54 -7.39 -17.29
N LEU A 115 12.31 -7.80 -16.04
CA LEU A 115 13.40 -8.21 -15.15
C LEU A 115 14.09 -9.48 -15.67
N TRP A 116 15.40 -9.57 -15.43
CA TRP A 116 16.19 -10.73 -15.80
C TRP A 116 15.61 -12.01 -15.17
N PRO A 117 15.40 -13.11 -15.92
CA PRO A 117 14.85 -14.36 -15.36
C PRO A 117 15.65 -14.94 -14.19
N GLY A 118 16.95 -14.63 -14.09
CA GLY A 118 17.76 -14.97 -12.92
C GLY A 118 17.24 -14.36 -11.62
N VAL A 119 16.80 -13.09 -11.66
CA VAL A 119 16.24 -12.38 -10.50
C VAL A 119 14.94 -13.03 -10.02
N HIS A 120 14.06 -13.41 -10.95
CA HIS A 120 12.83 -14.13 -10.63
C HIS A 120 13.11 -15.49 -9.97
N ARG A 121 14.10 -16.23 -10.48
CA ARG A 121 14.53 -17.51 -9.88
C ARG A 121 15.11 -17.33 -8.47
N MET A 122 15.94 -16.30 -8.27
CA MET A 122 16.51 -15.98 -6.96
C MET A 122 15.42 -15.61 -5.95
N PHE A 123 14.47 -14.76 -6.35
CA PHE A 123 13.31 -14.42 -5.51
C PHE A 123 12.50 -15.66 -5.15
N GLY A 124 12.15 -16.51 -6.13
CA GLY A 124 11.39 -17.74 -5.88
C GLY A 124 12.10 -18.72 -4.94
N ALA A 125 13.43 -18.79 -4.97
CA ALA A 125 14.20 -19.64 -4.06
C ALA A 125 14.12 -19.18 -2.58
N VAL A 126 13.91 -17.88 -2.34
CA VAL A 126 13.86 -17.29 -1.00
C VAL A 126 12.46 -16.87 -0.56
N GLU A 127 11.46 -16.96 -1.44
CA GLU A 127 10.09 -16.52 -1.19
C GLU A 127 9.48 -17.16 0.06
N ARG A 128 9.72 -18.45 0.30
CA ARG A 128 9.23 -19.17 1.49
C ARG A 128 9.72 -18.57 2.82
N PHE A 129 10.83 -17.85 2.81
CA PHE A 129 11.41 -17.22 3.99
C PHE A 129 10.92 -15.78 4.17
N GLN A 130 10.18 -15.23 3.20
CA GLN A 130 9.58 -13.89 3.27
C GLN A 130 10.60 -12.79 3.59
N VAL A 131 11.84 -12.93 3.10
CA VAL A 131 12.93 -11.96 3.34
C VAL A 131 12.69 -10.63 2.62
N VAL A 132 11.98 -10.67 1.50
CA VAL A 132 11.45 -9.51 0.78
C VAL A 132 10.02 -9.78 0.38
N ASN A 133 9.14 -8.79 0.56
CA ASN A 133 7.72 -8.90 0.26
C ASN A 133 7.23 -7.60 -0.35
N SER A 134 6.13 -7.67 -1.08
CA SER A 134 5.41 -6.46 -1.45
C SER A 134 4.63 -5.97 -0.23
N TYR A 135 5.08 -4.88 0.37
CA TYR A 135 4.45 -4.32 1.55
C TYR A 135 3.02 -3.85 1.25
N GLY A 136 2.09 -4.25 2.13
CA GLY A 136 0.70 -3.78 2.13
C GLY A 136 -0.20 -4.76 2.88
N LEU A 137 -0.85 -4.30 3.96
CA LEU A 137 -1.82 -5.09 4.73
C LEU A 137 -2.96 -5.61 3.83
N PHE A 138 -3.34 -4.81 2.83
CA PHE A 138 -4.31 -5.14 1.77
C PHE A 138 -3.79 -4.69 0.41
N ARG A 139 -2.72 -5.34 -0.04
CA ARG A 139 -2.00 -4.98 -1.26
C ARG A 139 -2.90 -4.96 -2.52
N ARG A 140 -3.87 -5.87 -2.60
CA ARG A 140 -5.00 -5.77 -3.53
C ARG A 140 -6.22 -5.42 -2.69
N MET A 141 -6.62 -4.15 -2.72
CA MET A 141 -7.92 -3.78 -2.22
C MET A 141 -8.99 -4.42 -3.11
N THR A 142 -10.02 -4.96 -2.47
CA THR A 142 -11.23 -5.40 -3.15
C THR A 142 -12.00 -4.21 -3.67
N GLY A 143 -12.55 -4.30 -4.88
CA GLY A 143 -13.37 -3.25 -5.47
C GLY A 143 -12.80 -2.57 -6.73
N VAL A 144 -11.95 -3.26 -7.49
CA VAL A 144 -11.69 -2.89 -8.89
C VAL A 144 -13.01 -3.06 -9.65
N GLY A 145 -13.76 -1.95 -9.81
CA GLY A 145 -15.14 -1.92 -10.32
C GLY A 145 -16.19 -1.40 -9.32
N GLY A 146 -15.79 -0.99 -8.11
CA GLY A 146 -16.67 -0.53 -7.03
C GLY A 146 -16.52 -1.40 -5.78
N ARG A 147 -16.52 -0.79 -4.59
CA ARG A 147 -16.45 -1.51 -3.30
C ARG A 147 -17.84 -2.08 -2.99
N PRO A 148 -18.04 -3.41 -3.02
CA PRO A 148 -19.31 -3.99 -2.62
C PRO A 148 -19.52 -3.76 -1.13
N GLU A 149 -20.73 -3.37 -0.75
CA GLU A 149 -21.09 -3.10 0.64
C GLU A 149 -22.37 -3.85 0.99
N VAL A 150 -22.42 -4.41 2.20
CA VAL A 150 -23.68 -4.84 2.80
C VAL A 150 -24.37 -3.60 3.35
N VAL A 151 -25.60 -3.37 2.89
CA VAL A 151 -26.55 -2.41 3.44
C VAL A 151 -27.55 -3.21 4.26
N LEU A 152 -27.68 -2.86 5.54
CA LEU A 152 -28.64 -3.50 6.43
C LEU A 152 -29.81 -2.54 6.60
N GLU A 153 -31.01 -2.99 6.26
CA GLU A 153 -32.22 -2.18 6.41
C GLU A 153 -33.16 -2.81 7.44
N GLY A 154 -33.88 -1.95 8.16
CA GLY A 154 -34.92 -2.33 9.12
C GLY A 154 -36.25 -1.68 8.77
N SER A 155 -37.35 -2.36 9.11
CA SER A 155 -38.71 -1.87 8.91
C SER A 155 -39.62 -2.33 10.05
N TYR A 156 -40.45 -1.41 10.56
CA TYR A 156 -41.45 -1.71 11.60
C TYR A 156 -42.83 -2.06 11.00
N ASP A 157 -43.14 -1.52 9.83
CA ASP A 157 -44.42 -1.68 9.11
C ASP A 157 -44.33 -2.70 7.96
N LYS A 158 -43.12 -3.17 7.63
CA LYS A 158 -42.78 -4.01 6.47
C LYS A 158 -42.93 -3.31 5.11
N GLU A 159 -43.25 -2.02 5.09
CA GLU A 159 -43.44 -1.22 3.88
C GLU A 159 -42.31 -0.20 3.74
N THR A 160 -41.97 0.49 4.83
CA THR A 160 -40.92 1.50 4.89
C THR A 160 -39.65 0.89 5.45
N TRP A 161 -38.61 0.79 4.62
CA TRP A 161 -37.29 0.30 5.00
C TRP A 161 -36.33 1.46 5.21
N THR A 162 -35.55 1.40 6.28
CA THR A 162 -34.55 2.43 6.62
C THR A 162 -33.21 1.75 6.83
N GLU A 163 -32.16 2.30 6.23
CA GLU A 163 -30.78 1.84 6.43
C GLU A 163 -30.35 2.01 7.89
N LEU A 164 -29.79 0.95 8.44
CA LEU A 164 -29.10 0.95 9.73
C LEU A 164 -27.65 1.35 9.49
N GLU A 165 -27.38 2.65 9.61
CA GLU A 165 -26.01 3.18 9.51
C GLU A 165 -25.14 2.65 10.66
N PHE A 166 -23.97 2.13 10.32
CA PHE A 166 -22.99 1.73 11.32
C PHE A 166 -22.12 2.92 11.72
N MET A 167 -21.68 2.94 12.98
CA MET A 167 -20.96 4.07 13.57
C MET A 167 -19.62 4.38 12.88
N TYR A 168 -18.96 3.36 12.33
CA TYR A 168 -17.58 3.45 11.85
C TYR A 168 -17.37 2.90 10.44
N LYS A 169 -18.35 2.18 9.89
CA LYS A 169 -18.33 1.70 8.51
C LYS A 169 -18.45 2.89 7.56
N PRO A 170 -17.59 3.00 6.52
CA PRO A 170 -17.78 4.02 5.50
C PRO A 170 -19.06 3.74 4.72
N GLY A 171 -20.02 4.66 4.79
CA GLY A 171 -21.28 4.64 4.03
C GLY A 171 -21.60 6.02 3.47
N ASN A 172 -21.91 6.97 4.35
CA ASN A 172 -22.21 8.34 3.96
C ASN A 172 -20.95 9.09 3.46
N VAL A 173 -20.87 9.32 2.16
CA VAL A 173 -19.76 10.01 1.49
C VAL A 173 -19.68 11.51 1.79
N SER A 174 -20.69 12.08 2.44
CA SER A 174 -20.73 13.50 2.83
C SER A 174 -20.12 13.76 4.22
N VAL A 175 -19.75 12.70 4.94
CA VAL A 175 -19.23 12.80 6.32
C VAL A 175 -17.75 12.45 6.33
N ALA A 176 -16.98 13.18 7.14
CA ALA A 176 -15.56 12.89 7.34
C ALA A 176 -15.38 11.53 8.01
N PRO A 177 -14.42 10.68 7.56
CA PRO A 177 -14.16 9.40 8.21
C PRO A 177 -13.81 9.58 9.70
N PRO A 178 -14.38 8.77 10.60
CA PRO A 178 -14.08 8.84 12.02
C PRO A 178 -12.65 8.37 12.33
N ILE A 179 -12.06 8.92 13.40
CA ILE A 179 -10.77 8.44 13.93
C ILE A 179 -11.05 7.20 14.79
N LEU A 180 -10.63 6.03 14.29
CA LEU A 180 -10.99 4.73 14.88
C LEU A 180 -10.01 4.23 15.94
N ALA A 181 -8.79 4.77 15.99
CA ALA A 181 -7.78 4.33 16.94
C ALA A 181 -8.13 4.89 18.34
N PRO A 182 -8.14 4.06 19.41
CA PRO A 182 -7.75 2.65 19.50
C PRO A 182 -8.89 1.62 19.42
N HIS A 183 -10.14 2.05 19.21
CA HIS A 183 -11.38 1.27 19.40
C HIS A 183 -11.59 0.07 18.44
N GLN A 184 -10.93 0.02 17.26
CA GLN A 184 -10.97 -1.11 16.30
C GLN A 184 -12.36 -1.77 16.13
N PRO A 185 -13.33 -1.11 15.47
CA PRO A 185 -14.72 -1.56 15.40
C PRO A 185 -14.86 -2.88 14.63
N ARG A 186 -14.99 -3.99 15.37
CA ARG A 186 -14.93 -5.34 14.80
C ARG A 186 -16.13 -5.66 13.91
N LEU A 187 -17.34 -5.23 14.29
CA LEU A 187 -18.55 -5.50 13.51
C LEU A 187 -18.51 -4.78 12.16
N ASP A 188 -18.26 -3.46 12.16
CA ASP A 188 -18.12 -2.62 10.97
C ASP A 188 -17.06 -3.17 10.01
N TRP A 189 -15.93 -3.63 10.56
CA TRP A 189 -14.87 -4.27 9.80
C TRP A 189 -15.33 -5.59 9.19
N GLN A 190 -16.05 -6.42 9.93
CA GLN A 190 -16.58 -7.69 9.43
C GLN A 190 -17.63 -7.49 8.32
N MET A 191 -18.39 -6.38 8.33
CA MET A 191 -19.31 -6.04 7.23
C MET A 191 -18.60 -5.86 5.90
N TRP A 192 -17.37 -5.33 5.90
CA TRP A 192 -16.55 -5.26 4.69
C TRP A 192 -16.24 -6.67 4.15
N PHE A 193 -15.82 -7.62 5.00
CA PHE A 193 -15.55 -9.00 4.55
C PHE A 193 -16.81 -9.73 4.12
N ALA A 194 -17.93 -9.51 4.81
CA ALA A 194 -19.21 -10.12 4.46
C ALA A 194 -19.67 -9.75 3.04
N ALA A 195 -19.33 -8.54 2.57
CA ALA A 195 -19.66 -8.09 1.22
C ALA A 195 -18.83 -8.77 0.11
N LEU A 196 -17.71 -9.40 0.45
CA LEU A 196 -16.75 -9.98 -0.51
C LEU A 196 -17.01 -11.45 -0.86
N ALA A 197 -17.89 -12.11 -0.11
CA ALA A 197 -18.15 -13.53 -0.23
C ALA A 197 -19.67 -13.80 -0.31
N PRO A 198 -20.08 -14.98 -0.80
CA PRO A 198 -21.48 -15.40 -0.71
C PRO A 198 -21.98 -15.36 0.74
N HIS A 199 -23.29 -15.13 0.92
CA HIS A 199 -23.93 -15.03 2.24
C HIS A 199 -23.67 -16.25 3.14
N THR A 200 -23.41 -17.43 2.57
CA THR A 200 -23.09 -18.66 3.30
C THR A 200 -21.72 -18.64 3.99
N SER A 201 -20.80 -17.76 3.56
CA SER A 201 -19.46 -17.64 4.13
C SER A 201 -19.41 -16.86 5.44
N SER A 202 -20.50 -16.16 5.80
CA SER A 202 -20.60 -15.33 7.01
C SER A 202 -21.76 -15.77 7.91
N PRO A 203 -21.71 -16.95 8.55
CA PRO A 203 -22.81 -17.46 9.39
C PRO A 203 -23.14 -16.56 10.59
N TRP A 204 -22.16 -15.79 11.07
CA TRP A 204 -22.36 -14.79 12.12
C TRP A 204 -23.34 -13.68 11.67
N PHE A 205 -23.38 -13.36 10.38
CA PHE A 205 -24.25 -12.31 9.84
C PHE A 205 -25.72 -12.74 9.88
N ALA A 206 -26.01 -13.99 9.49
CA ALA A 206 -27.36 -14.54 9.64
C ALA A 206 -27.81 -14.55 11.11
N SER A 207 -26.89 -14.88 12.02
CA SER A 207 -27.16 -14.85 13.47
C SER A 207 -27.42 -13.43 13.99
N LEU A 208 -26.69 -12.44 13.47
CA LEU A 208 -26.91 -11.02 13.77
C LEU A 208 -28.32 -10.59 13.33
N VAL A 209 -28.69 -10.84 12.07
CA VAL A 209 -30.02 -10.50 11.53
C VAL A 209 -31.12 -11.15 12.35
N GLN A 210 -30.97 -12.42 12.73
CA GLN A 210 -31.94 -13.11 13.58
C GLN A 210 -32.07 -12.45 14.97
N ARG A 211 -30.97 -12.01 15.58
CA ARG A 211 -31.00 -11.33 16.89
C ARG A 211 -31.63 -9.95 16.81
N LEU A 212 -31.38 -9.22 15.74
CA LEU A 212 -32.03 -7.93 15.47
C LEU A 212 -33.55 -8.10 15.30
N LEU A 213 -34.00 -9.12 14.55
CA LEU A 213 -35.42 -9.45 14.41
C LEU A 213 -36.08 -9.85 15.75
N GLN A 214 -35.31 -10.38 16.69
CA GLN A 214 -35.77 -10.70 18.04
C GLN A 214 -35.75 -9.50 19.00
N GLY A 215 -35.25 -8.33 18.55
CA GLY A 215 -35.11 -7.14 19.40
C GLY A 215 -34.10 -7.33 20.54
N LYS A 216 -33.11 -8.22 20.38
CA LYS A 216 -32.08 -8.43 21.40
C LYS A 216 -31.02 -7.34 21.32
N GLY A 217 -30.77 -6.68 22.45
CA GLY A 217 -29.60 -5.81 22.61
C GLY A 217 -28.29 -6.60 22.68
N ASP A 218 -27.19 -5.87 22.55
CA ASP A 218 -25.83 -6.36 22.81
C ASP A 218 -25.61 -6.72 24.29
#